data_AF-A0A916YPC2-F1
#
_entry.id   AF-A0A916YPC2-F1
#
_cell.length_a   1.000
_cell.length_b   1.000
_cell.length_c   1.000
_cell.angle_alpha   90.00
_cell.angle_beta   90.00
_cell.angle_gamma   90.00
#
_symmetry.space_group_name_H-M   'P 1'
#
loop_
_entity.id
_entity.type
_entity.pdbx_description
1 polymer ?
#
loop_
_entity_poly.entity_id
_entity_poly.type
_entity_poly.pdbx_seq_one_letter_code
_entity_poly.pdbx_strand_id
1 'polypeptide(L)'
;MAITYELIKTCKQSGARLGRVHTPHGIIETPAFMPVGTQATVKTMSPEELKQMDAHIILSNTYHLFIRPGHEIVRQAGGLHKFMNWDRPILTDSGGFQVFSLSNMRKIKEEGVEFRSHLNGDKLFLSPEKAMEIQNALGSDIMMAFDECAPYPAEYDYVKKSLERTTRWAERCLQSHARPHDQGLFAIVQGGMFEDLRRQSASELTSMDFPGYAIGGLSVGEPKDLMYNVLECTVPLLPADKPRYLMGVGSPDALLDGSIRGIDMFDCVLPTRIARNGTTMTSSGRLVIRNAKYAEDFGPLDPECSCYTCKNYSRAYIRHLIKADESFGIRLTTIHNLHFLLQLMRNVRKAILEDRLLDFRDAFFAQYGLFENTKGF
;
A
#
# COMPACT_ATOMS: atom_id res chain seq x y z
N MET A 1 24.09 -0.93 -0.32
CA MET A 1 22.80 -0.32 -0.71
C MET A 1 21.95 -0.15 0.54
N ALA A 2 21.18 0.93 0.66
CA ALA A 2 20.30 1.15 1.80
C ALA A 2 19.23 0.05 1.97
N ILE A 3 18.79 -0.53 0.85
CA ILE A 3 17.77 -1.58 0.81
C ILE A 3 18.35 -2.81 0.10
N THR A 4 18.13 -3.99 0.68
CA THR A 4 18.44 -5.29 0.05
C THR A 4 17.28 -6.27 0.28
N TYR A 5 17.15 -7.26 -0.61
CA TYR A 5 16.12 -8.29 -0.50
C TYR A 5 16.76 -9.68 -0.40
N GLU A 6 16.30 -10.43 0.61
CA GLU A 6 16.69 -11.80 0.88
C GLU A 6 15.51 -12.71 0.54
N LEU A 7 15.64 -13.52 -0.51
CA LEU A 7 14.66 -14.56 -0.81
C LEU A 7 14.91 -15.77 0.08
N ILE A 8 13.99 -16.06 1.01
CA ILE A 8 14.09 -17.19 1.94
C ILE A 8 13.56 -18.46 1.30
N LYS A 9 12.40 -18.38 0.65
CA LYS A 9 11.73 -19.55 0.06
C LYS A 9 10.83 -19.15 -1.10
N THR A 10 10.80 -20.00 -2.11
CA THR A 10 9.73 -20.02 -3.12
C THR A 10 8.81 -21.21 -2.83
N CYS A 11 7.52 -20.95 -2.66
CA CYS A 11 6.49 -21.97 -2.47
C CYS A 11 6.50 -22.92 -3.68
N LYS A 12 6.69 -24.23 -3.44
CA LYS A 12 6.69 -25.23 -4.51
C LYS A 12 5.32 -25.36 -5.19
N GLN A 13 4.24 -25.13 -4.43
CA GLN A 13 2.87 -25.27 -4.91
C GLN A 13 2.44 -24.09 -5.80
N SER A 14 2.79 -22.86 -5.39
CA SER A 14 2.25 -21.65 -6.02
C SER A 14 3.28 -20.76 -6.71
N GLY A 15 4.58 -20.93 -6.45
CA GLY A 15 5.63 -20.00 -6.89
C GLY A 15 5.70 -18.70 -6.07
N ALA A 16 4.84 -18.52 -5.05
CA ALA A 16 4.85 -17.36 -4.17
C ALA A 16 6.15 -17.27 -3.35
N ARG A 17 6.56 -16.06 -3.01
CA ARG A 17 7.86 -15.76 -2.38
C ARG A 17 7.70 -15.44 -0.90
N LEU A 18 8.56 -16.03 -0.09
CA LEU A 18 8.81 -15.63 1.29
C LEU A 18 10.20 -15.01 1.33
N GLY A 19 10.30 -13.79 1.85
CA GLY A 19 11.56 -13.08 1.89
C GLY A 19 11.60 -12.00 2.96
N ARG A 20 12.70 -11.26 2.96
CA ARG A 20 12.97 -10.13 3.85
C ARG A 20 13.49 -8.95 3.05
N VAL A 21 12.90 -7.79 3.27
CA VAL A 21 13.50 -6.52 2.85
C VAL A 21 14.25 -5.95 4.06
N HIS A 22 15.57 -5.82 3.94
CA HIS A 22 16.41 -5.20 4.95
C HIS A 22 16.45 -3.69 4.71
N THR A 23 16.15 -2.90 5.73
CA THR A 23 16.20 -1.42 5.69
C THR A 23 16.99 -0.86 6.87
N PRO A 24 17.35 0.44 6.85
CA PRO A 24 18.05 1.07 7.97
C PRO A 24 17.31 1.03 9.30
N HIS A 25 15.97 1.01 9.29
CA HIS A 25 15.14 0.99 10.50
C HIS A 25 14.51 -0.36 10.83
N GLY A 26 14.86 -1.44 10.12
CA GLY A 26 14.41 -2.79 10.46
C GLY A 26 14.21 -3.72 9.28
N ILE A 27 13.67 -4.90 9.57
CA ILE A 27 13.39 -5.95 8.58
C ILE A 27 11.90 -5.99 8.29
N ILE A 28 11.55 -6.10 7.01
CA ILE A 28 10.18 -6.30 6.54
C ILE A 28 10.05 -7.74 6.05
N GLU A 29 9.37 -8.59 6.82
CA GLU A 29 8.99 -9.94 6.37
C GLU A 29 7.94 -9.86 5.24
N THR A 30 8.21 -10.47 4.08
CA THR A 30 7.35 -10.46 2.89
C THR A 30 6.71 -11.84 2.63
N PRO A 31 5.45 -11.91 2.14
CA PRO A 31 4.62 -10.78 1.71
C PRO A 31 4.09 -9.92 2.87
N ALA A 32 4.01 -8.59 2.65
CA ALA A 32 3.70 -7.58 3.68
C ALA A 32 2.54 -6.66 3.29
N PHE A 33 1.71 -6.28 4.27
CA PHE A 33 0.71 -5.23 4.13
C PHE A 33 1.16 -3.99 4.93
N MET A 34 1.12 -2.82 4.29
CA MET A 34 1.53 -1.53 4.85
C MET A 34 0.30 -0.71 5.24
N PRO A 35 0.04 -0.49 6.56
CA PRO A 35 -0.94 0.50 6.99
C PRO A 35 -0.60 1.89 6.46
N VAL A 36 -1.60 2.59 5.94
CA VAL A 36 -1.41 3.90 5.29
C VAL A 36 -1.58 5.05 6.27
N GLY A 37 -0.50 5.80 6.46
CA GLY A 37 -0.45 7.09 7.12
C GLY A 37 -0.62 8.24 6.12
N THR A 38 -1.61 9.10 6.35
CA THR A 38 -1.90 10.20 5.40
C THR A 38 -1.22 11.51 5.81
N GLN A 39 -1.16 11.82 7.10
CA GLN A 39 -0.57 13.06 7.61
C GLN A 39 0.35 12.75 8.79
N ALA A 40 1.41 11.96 8.53
CA ALA A 40 2.31 11.44 9.58
C ALA A 40 1.58 10.67 10.70
N THR A 41 0.43 10.06 10.37
CA THR A 41 -0.34 9.22 11.28
C THR A 41 -1.21 8.25 10.48
N VAL A 42 -1.21 6.98 10.89
CA VAL A 42 -2.24 6.02 10.49
C VAL A 42 -3.50 6.42 11.26
N LYS A 43 -4.55 6.78 10.53
CA LYS A 43 -5.74 7.41 11.14
C LYS A 43 -6.24 6.60 12.34
N THR A 44 -6.38 7.28 13.48
CA THR A 44 -6.86 6.75 14.77
C THR A 44 -5.93 5.79 15.50
N MET A 45 -4.69 5.61 15.04
CA MET A 45 -3.72 4.68 15.62
C MET A 45 -2.51 5.41 16.17
N SER A 46 -2.03 4.99 17.33
CA SER A 46 -0.70 5.35 17.82
C SER A 46 0.38 4.45 17.22
N PRO A 47 1.64 4.91 17.12
CA PRO A 47 2.78 4.08 16.75
C PRO A 47 2.90 2.81 17.61
N GLU A 48 2.68 2.91 18.91
CA GLU A 48 2.80 1.81 19.87
C GLU A 48 1.80 0.70 19.55
N GLU A 49 0.55 1.04 19.22
CA GLU A 49 -0.46 0.05 18.83
C GLU A 49 -0.12 -0.64 17.51
N LEU A 50 0.44 0.09 16.54
CA LEU A 50 0.93 -0.51 15.30
C LEU A 50 2.06 -1.51 15.55
N LYS A 51 2.98 -1.18 16.47
CA LYS A 51 4.04 -2.12 16.92
C LYS A 51 3.47 -3.32 17.66
N GLN A 52 2.46 -3.13 18.52
CA GLN A 52 1.79 -4.23 19.24
C GLN A 52 1.05 -5.19 18.30
N MET A 53 0.45 -4.66 17.22
CA MET A 53 -0.11 -5.47 16.14
C MET A 53 0.94 -6.02 15.20
N ASP A 54 2.22 -5.73 15.46
CA ASP A 54 3.39 -6.16 14.72
C ASP A 54 3.33 -5.81 13.22
N ALA A 55 2.99 -4.54 12.95
CA ALA A 55 3.22 -3.91 11.66
C ALA A 55 4.73 -3.64 11.48
N HIS A 56 5.34 -4.22 10.46
CA HIS A 56 6.78 -4.04 10.22
C HIS A 56 7.09 -2.70 9.53
N ILE A 57 6.15 -2.18 8.75
CA ILE A 57 6.33 -0.99 7.92
C ILE A 57 4.99 -0.26 7.79
N ILE A 58 5.03 1.05 7.57
CA ILE A 58 3.89 1.86 7.16
C ILE A 58 4.19 2.61 5.86
N LEU A 59 3.13 2.97 5.14
CA LEU A 59 3.22 3.94 4.05
C LEU A 59 2.90 5.33 4.58
N SER A 60 3.64 6.35 4.17
CA SER A 60 3.32 7.76 4.46
C SER A 60 3.12 8.55 3.16
N ASN A 61 2.05 9.33 3.09
CA ASN A 61 1.73 10.09 1.88
C ASN A 61 2.54 11.40 1.80
N THR A 62 3.42 11.49 0.81
CA THR A 62 4.28 12.63 0.53
C THR A 62 3.48 13.88 0.18
N TYR A 63 2.45 13.75 -0.65
CA TYR A 63 1.64 14.89 -1.09
C TYR A 63 1.06 15.69 0.08
N HIS A 64 0.50 15.00 1.07
CA HIS A 64 -0.12 15.66 2.21
C HIS A 64 0.92 16.31 3.11
N LEU A 65 2.06 15.64 3.37
CA LEU A 65 3.15 16.19 4.19
C LEU A 65 3.87 17.36 3.50
N PHE A 66 3.94 17.35 2.17
CA PHE A 66 4.44 18.46 1.38
C PHE A 66 3.59 19.71 1.57
N ILE A 67 2.26 19.58 1.53
CA ILE A 67 1.34 20.69 1.70
C ILE A 67 1.25 21.13 3.17
N ARG A 68 1.16 20.18 4.09
CA ARG A 68 1.07 20.44 5.53
C ARG A 68 1.59 19.26 6.34
N PRO A 69 2.60 19.46 7.20
CA PRO A 69 3.14 20.75 7.66
C PRO A 69 4.15 21.40 6.69
N GLY A 70 4.56 20.70 5.65
CA GLY A 70 5.72 21.05 4.83
C GLY A 70 6.92 20.19 5.23
N HIS A 71 7.58 19.61 4.23
CA HIS A 71 8.75 18.73 4.40
C HIS A 71 9.92 19.40 5.14
N GLU A 72 10.05 20.72 5.07
CA GLU A 72 11.08 21.46 5.80
C GLU A 72 10.89 21.41 7.33
N ILE A 73 9.64 21.52 7.79
CA ILE A 73 9.31 21.39 9.22
C ILE A 73 9.62 19.96 9.69
N VAL A 74 9.30 18.96 8.87
CA VAL A 74 9.62 17.56 9.18
C VAL A 74 11.13 17.33 9.22
N ARG A 75 11.90 17.93 8.30
CA ARG A 75 13.37 17.89 8.31
C ARG A 75 13.94 18.49 9.60
N GLN A 76 13.45 19.66 10.00
CA GLN A 76 13.87 20.35 11.23
C GLN A 76 13.52 19.56 12.50
N ALA A 77 12.40 18.82 12.48
CA ALA A 77 12.03 17.87 13.55
C ALA A 77 12.90 16.61 13.60
N GLY A 78 13.86 16.46 12.67
CA GLY A 78 14.79 15.34 12.61
C GLY A 78 14.30 14.17 11.75
N GLY A 79 13.44 14.43 10.76
CA GLY A 79 12.90 13.44 9.84
C GLY A 79 11.55 12.88 10.29
N LEU A 80 10.89 12.17 9.38
CA LEU A 80 9.53 11.69 9.56
C LEU A 80 9.41 10.68 10.70
N HIS A 81 10.36 9.76 10.85
CA HIS A 81 10.43 8.80 11.95
C HIS A 81 10.35 9.49 13.32
N LYS A 82 11.20 10.49 13.57
CA LYS A 82 11.19 11.27 14.81
C LYS A 82 9.92 12.10 14.96
N PHE A 83 9.48 12.74 13.87
CA PHE A 83 8.29 13.59 13.87
C PHE A 83 7.03 12.83 14.27
N MET A 84 6.89 11.55 13.90
CA MET A 84 5.72 10.74 14.20
C MET A 84 5.92 9.64 15.24
N ASN A 85 7.10 9.61 15.90
CA ASN A 85 7.49 8.58 16.86
C ASN A 85 7.39 7.13 16.33
N TRP A 86 7.78 6.92 15.06
CA TRP A 86 7.83 5.62 14.42
C TRP A 86 9.28 5.24 14.12
N ASP A 87 9.77 4.19 14.77
CA ASP A 87 11.17 3.73 14.75
C ASP A 87 11.39 2.50 13.85
N ARG A 88 10.38 2.15 13.05
CA ARG A 88 10.38 1.04 12.09
C ARG A 88 10.39 1.59 10.65
N PRO A 89 10.55 0.74 9.62
CA PRO A 89 10.58 1.19 8.24
C PRO A 89 9.38 2.05 7.82
N ILE A 90 9.64 3.04 6.96
CA ILE A 90 8.62 3.87 6.29
C ILE A 90 8.84 3.81 4.78
N LEU A 91 7.76 3.58 4.03
CA LEU A 91 7.72 3.87 2.59
C LEU A 91 6.99 5.21 2.36
N THR A 92 7.56 6.10 1.56
CA THR A 92 6.88 7.30 1.07
C THR A 92 6.53 7.15 -0.39
N ASP A 93 5.28 7.44 -0.74
CA ASP A 93 4.88 7.53 -2.14
C ASP A 93 5.45 8.80 -2.80
N SER A 94 5.30 8.94 -4.11
CA SER A 94 5.84 10.08 -4.85
C SER A 94 4.95 11.33 -4.79
N GLY A 95 3.68 11.15 -4.40
CA GLY A 95 2.63 12.17 -4.47
C GLY A 95 1.96 12.31 -5.85
N GLY A 96 2.43 11.60 -6.89
CA GLY A 96 1.87 11.68 -8.25
C GLY A 96 0.39 11.28 -8.32
N PHE A 97 0.01 10.20 -7.64
CA PHE A 97 -1.37 9.72 -7.61
C PHE A 97 -2.35 10.70 -6.94
N GLN A 98 -1.92 11.41 -5.89
CA GLN A 98 -2.76 12.38 -5.17
C GLN A 98 -2.95 13.65 -6.00
N VAL A 99 -1.90 14.09 -6.70
CA VAL A 99 -2.03 15.16 -7.70
C VAL A 99 -3.04 14.75 -8.78
N PHE A 100 -3.03 13.48 -9.19
CA PHE A 100 -3.97 12.92 -10.16
C PHE A 100 -5.42 12.76 -9.62
N SER A 101 -5.59 12.38 -8.36
CA SER A 101 -6.93 12.07 -7.81
C SER A 101 -7.62 13.26 -7.15
N LEU A 102 -6.87 14.24 -6.64
CA LEU A 102 -7.43 15.36 -5.84
C LEU A 102 -7.45 16.69 -6.60
N SER A 103 -6.70 16.84 -7.70
CA SER A 103 -6.67 18.09 -8.45
C SER A 103 -7.47 17.98 -9.75
N ASN A 104 -8.70 18.49 -9.72
CA ASN A 104 -9.54 18.68 -10.92
C ASN A 104 -8.88 19.64 -11.93
N MET A 105 -7.99 20.52 -11.46
CA MET A 105 -7.20 21.42 -12.29
C MET A 105 -5.72 21.04 -12.18
N ARG A 106 -5.28 20.11 -13.04
CA ARG A 106 -3.87 19.76 -13.20
C ARG A 106 -3.40 19.98 -14.63
N LYS A 107 -2.13 20.33 -14.79
CA LYS A 107 -1.46 20.37 -16.10
C LYS A 107 -0.19 19.56 -16.01
N ILE A 108 -0.16 18.46 -16.75
CA ILE A 108 0.99 17.57 -16.85
C ILE A 108 1.86 18.08 -17.99
N LYS A 109 3.14 18.32 -17.70
CA LYS A 109 4.18 18.71 -18.67
C LYS A 109 5.37 17.77 -18.51
N GLU A 110 6.38 17.88 -19.36
CA GLU A 110 7.59 17.05 -19.23
C GLU A 110 8.38 17.43 -17.98
N GLU A 111 8.35 18.68 -17.55
CA GLU A 111 9.09 19.15 -16.39
C GLU A 111 8.49 18.64 -15.07
N GLY A 112 7.18 18.35 -15.05
CA GLY A 112 6.44 17.94 -13.86
C GLY A 112 4.94 18.24 -13.97
N VAL A 113 4.27 18.39 -12.83
CA VAL A 113 2.83 18.63 -12.76
C VAL A 113 2.52 19.91 -12.01
N GLU A 114 1.79 20.81 -12.66
CA GLU A 114 1.17 21.98 -12.02
C GLU A 114 -0.21 21.58 -11.48
N PHE A 115 -0.52 21.95 -10.24
CA PHE A 115 -1.80 21.66 -9.62
C PHE A 115 -2.18 22.73 -8.59
N ARG A 116 -3.39 22.63 -8.03
CA ARG A 116 -3.81 23.50 -6.92
C ARG A 116 -3.90 22.71 -5.63
N SER A 117 -3.45 23.32 -4.54
CA SER A 117 -3.63 22.80 -3.19
C SER A 117 -5.12 22.61 -2.89
N HIS A 118 -5.49 21.43 -2.41
CA HIS A 118 -6.86 21.15 -1.96
C HIS A 118 -7.22 21.83 -0.63
N LEU A 119 -6.24 22.40 0.08
CA LEU A 119 -6.46 23.07 1.36
C LEU A 119 -6.81 24.56 1.20
N ASN A 120 -6.13 25.26 0.29
CA ASN A 120 -6.22 26.73 0.16
C ASN A 120 -6.22 27.23 -1.28
N GLY A 121 -6.08 26.36 -2.29
CA GLY A 121 -6.14 26.73 -3.70
C GLY A 121 -4.84 27.27 -4.31
N ASP A 122 -3.75 27.34 -3.54
CA ASP A 122 -2.44 27.78 -4.01
C ASP A 122 -1.97 26.98 -5.21
N LYS A 123 -1.33 27.65 -6.18
CA LYS A 123 -0.70 26.98 -7.31
C LYS A 123 0.61 26.36 -6.85
N LEU A 124 0.73 25.05 -7.03
CA LEU A 124 1.89 24.25 -6.68
C LEU A 124 2.43 23.54 -7.92
N PHE A 125 3.72 23.20 -7.86
CA PHE A 125 4.40 22.45 -8.91
C PHE A 125 5.22 21.33 -8.28
N LEU A 126 5.09 20.12 -8.84
CA LEU A 126 5.84 18.94 -8.41
C LEU A 126 6.54 18.33 -9.62
N SER A 127 7.87 18.34 -9.59
CA SER A 127 8.74 17.65 -10.56
C SER A 127 9.38 16.41 -9.93
N PRO A 128 9.99 15.51 -10.71
CA PRO A 128 10.88 14.47 -10.22
C PRO A 128 11.88 14.95 -9.16
N GLU A 129 12.60 16.04 -9.42
CA GLU A 129 13.61 16.60 -8.52
C GLU A 129 12.97 17.08 -7.21
N LYS A 130 11.82 17.76 -7.29
CA LYS A 130 11.12 18.26 -6.11
C LYS A 130 10.54 17.11 -5.28
N ALA A 131 10.03 16.06 -5.92
CA ALA A 131 9.56 14.86 -5.23
C ALA A 131 10.71 14.16 -4.50
N MET A 132 11.89 14.09 -5.09
CA MET A 132 13.10 13.57 -4.43
C MET A 132 13.53 14.47 -3.27
N GLU A 133 13.59 15.80 -3.46
CA GLU A 133 13.92 16.76 -2.39
C GLU A 133 13.00 16.57 -1.16
N ILE A 134 11.69 16.47 -1.41
CA ILE A 134 10.70 16.26 -0.35
C ILE A 134 10.96 14.93 0.37
N GLN A 135 11.07 13.83 -0.36
CA GLN A 135 11.27 12.50 0.25
C GLN A 135 12.63 12.37 0.95
N ASN A 136 13.68 13.03 0.43
CA ASN A 136 14.98 13.15 1.10
C ASN A 136 14.86 13.89 2.44
N ALA A 137 14.04 14.94 2.50
CA ALA A 137 13.76 15.69 3.73
C ALA A 137 12.90 14.91 4.73
N LEU A 138 11.94 14.11 4.24
CA LEU A 138 11.16 13.20 5.08
C LEU A 138 12.02 12.06 5.66
N GLY A 139 13.03 11.58 4.93
CA GLY A 139 13.96 10.56 5.42
C GLY A 139 13.35 9.17 5.60
N SER A 140 12.40 8.78 4.74
CA SER A 140 11.84 7.43 4.67
C SER A 140 12.86 6.39 4.22
N ASP A 141 12.71 5.13 4.65
CA ASP A 141 13.58 4.03 4.22
C ASP A 141 13.43 3.72 2.73
N ILE A 142 12.19 3.74 2.23
CA ILE A 142 11.85 3.47 0.83
C ILE A 142 11.14 4.69 0.25
N MET A 143 11.66 5.18 -0.86
CA MET A 143 11.12 6.29 -1.64
C MET A 143 10.55 5.75 -2.95
N MET A 144 9.45 6.32 -3.41
CA MET A 144 8.90 6.01 -4.73
C MET A 144 9.35 7.05 -5.75
N ALA A 145 9.81 6.59 -6.93
CA ALA A 145 10.06 7.46 -8.07
C ALA A 145 8.77 8.20 -8.47
N PHE A 146 8.92 9.45 -8.93
CA PHE A 146 7.80 10.24 -9.44
C PHE A 146 7.34 9.72 -10.80
N ASP A 147 6.04 9.47 -10.92
CA ASP A 147 5.43 8.84 -12.08
C ASP A 147 4.13 9.55 -12.49
N GLU A 148 3.63 9.19 -13.67
CA GLU A 148 2.27 9.54 -14.07
C GLU A 148 1.39 8.30 -14.06
N CYS A 149 0.37 8.31 -13.20
CA CYS A 149 -0.65 7.28 -13.19
C CYS A 149 -1.72 7.59 -14.26
N ALA A 150 -1.74 6.83 -15.35
CA ALA A 150 -2.82 6.90 -16.33
C ALA A 150 -4.16 6.41 -15.73
N PRO A 151 -5.31 7.00 -16.13
CA PRO A 151 -6.63 6.51 -15.70
C PRO A 151 -6.97 5.17 -16.35
N TYR A 152 -8.01 4.52 -15.82
CA TYR A 152 -8.70 3.44 -16.50
C TYR A 152 -10.19 3.77 -16.69
N PRO A 153 -10.78 3.55 -17.89
CA PRO A 153 -10.09 3.19 -19.14
C PRO A 153 -9.29 4.36 -19.72
N ALA A 154 -8.29 4.06 -20.55
CA ALA A 154 -7.53 5.06 -21.31
C ALA A 154 -7.07 4.50 -22.65
N GLU A 155 -6.95 5.39 -23.65
CA GLU A 155 -6.46 5.05 -24.99
C GLU A 155 -4.98 4.63 -24.97
N TYR A 156 -4.63 3.66 -25.83
CA TYR A 156 -3.28 3.12 -25.93
C TYR A 156 -2.22 4.22 -26.09
N ASP A 157 -2.43 5.17 -27.01
CA ASP A 157 -1.48 6.26 -27.28
C ASP A 157 -1.26 7.18 -26.08
N TYR A 158 -2.30 7.39 -25.25
CA TYR A 158 -2.16 8.16 -24.02
C TYR A 158 -1.31 7.38 -23.00
N VAL A 159 -1.63 6.11 -22.80
CA VAL A 159 -0.90 5.24 -21.86
C VAL A 159 0.57 5.10 -22.27
N LYS A 160 0.86 4.95 -23.56
CA LYS A 160 2.24 4.91 -24.08
C LYS A 160 3.01 6.20 -23.79
N LYS A 161 2.43 7.38 -24.04
CA LYS A 161 3.07 8.67 -23.72
C LYS A 161 3.30 8.85 -22.21
N SER A 162 2.35 8.41 -21.40
CA SER A 162 2.44 8.46 -19.94
C SER A 162 3.52 7.52 -19.40
N LEU A 163 3.63 6.32 -19.98
CA LEU A 163 4.70 5.37 -19.72
C LEU A 163 6.07 5.98 -20.04
N GLU A 164 6.27 6.46 -21.27
CA GLU A 164 7.56 6.99 -21.72
C GLU A 164 8.01 8.18 -20.86
N ARG A 165 7.06 9.03 -20.43
CA ARG A 165 7.30 10.10 -19.45
C ARG A 165 7.72 9.55 -18.10
N THR A 166 7.03 8.53 -17.60
CA THR A 166 7.38 7.85 -16.34
C THR A 166 8.80 7.29 -16.37
N THR A 167 9.23 6.68 -17.48
CA THR A 167 10.61 6.19 -17.64
C THR A 167 11.63 7.34 -17.54
N ARG A 168 11.42 8.45 -18.26
CA ARG A 168 12.30 9.62 -18.18
C ARG A 168 12.30 10.26 -16.79
N TRP A 169 11.15 10.29 -16.12
CA TRP A 169 11.05 10.79 -14.75
C TRP A 169 11.74 9.88 -13.73
N ALA A 170 11.72 8.57 -13.93
CA ALA A 170 12.43 7.62 -13.07
C ALA A 170 13.95 7.85 -13.13
N GLU A 171 14.51 8.08 -14.32
CA GLU A 171 15.93 8.44 -14.49
C GLU A 171 16.27 9.75 -13.76
N ARG A 172 15.45 10.79 -13.92
CA ARG A 172 15.61 12.08 -13.21
C ARG A 172 15.52 11.93 -11.70
N CYS A 173 14.63 11.06 -11.19
CA CYS A 173 14.54 10.75 -9.77
C CYS A 173 15.83 10.07 -9.28
N LEU A 174 16.35 9.11 -10.04
CA LEU A 174 17.58 8.41 -9.70
C LEU A 174 18.78 9.37 -9.62
N GLN A 175 18.89 10.30 -10.57
CA GLN A 175 19.94 11.33 -10.58
C GLN A 175 19.79 12.34 -9.42
N SER A 176 18.55 12.61 -8.99
CA SER A 176 18.23 13.58 -7.92
C SER A 176 18.23 12.95 -6.52
N HIS A 177 18.46 11.64 -6.41
CA HIS A 177 18.49 10.95 -5.13
C HIS A 177 19.77 11.28 -4.36
N ALA A 178 19.66 12.17 -3.37
CA ALA A 178 20.80 12.67 -2.60
C ALA A 178 21.24 11.74 -1.45
N ARG A 179 20.44 10.72 -1.11
CA ARG A 179 20.63 9.89 0.10
C ARG A 179 20.65 8.36 -0.17
N PRO A 180 21.42 7.86 -1.17
CA PRO A 180 21.40 6.44 -1.54
C PRO A 180 21.99 5.49 -0.48
N HIS A 181 22.67 6.03 0.54
CA HIS A 181 23.28 5.27 1.62
C HIS A 181 22.28 4.89 2.72
N ASP A 182 21.18 5.64 2.87
CA ASP A 182 20.18 5.40 3.92
C ASP A 182 18.71 5.49 3.44
N GLN A 183 18.45 5.71 2.15
CA GLN A 183 17.12 5.56 1.54
C GLN A 183 17.22 4.79 0.22
N GLY A 184 16.31 3.84 -0.02
CA GLY A 184 16.19 3.13 -1.30
C GLY A 184 15.11 3.72 -2.19
N LEU A 185 15.37 3.88 -3.49
CA LEU A 185 14.41 4.39 -4.46
C LEU A 185 13.78 3.24 -5.25
N PHE A 186 12.46 3.10 -5.24
CA PHE A 186 11.76 2.11 -6.07
C PHE A 186 11.25 2.76 -7.35
N ALA A 187 11.43 2.06 -8.48
CA ALA A 187 10.81 2.43 -9.74
C ALA A 187 9.34 1.96 -9.78
N ILE A 188 8.53 2.61 -10.63
CA ILE A 188 7.12 2.27 -10.79
C ILE A 188 6.87 1.83 -12.24
N VAL A 189 6.58 0.55 -12.41
CA VAL A 189 6.18 -0.01 -13.70
C VAL A 189 4.79 0.50 -14.06
N GLN A 190 4.67 1.13 -15.21
CA GLN A 190 3.43 1.64 -15.80
C GLN A 190 3.12 0.89 -17.12
N GLY A 191 2.07 1.31 -17.84
CA GLY A 191 1.64 0.67 -19.09
C GLY A 191 0.15 0.30 -19.12
N GLY A 192 -0.62 0.69 -18.09
CA GLY A 192 -2.06 0.45 -18.03
C GLY A 192 -2.38 -1.04 -18.12
N MET A 193 -3.34 -1.37 -18.99
CA MET A 193 -3.81 -2.74 -19.20
C MET A 193 -3.24 -3.37 -20.49
N PHE A 194 -2.16 -2.80 -21.03
CA PHE A 194 -1.53 -3.22 -22.27
C PHE A 194 -0.24 -3.98 -21.99
N GLU A 195 -0.20 -5.25 -22.36
CA GLU A 195 0.92 -6.16 -22.06
C GLU A 195 2.24 -5.70 -22.68
N ASP A 196 2.22 -5.24 -23.92
CA ASP A 196 3.39 -4.75 -24.63
C ASP A 196 3.99 -3.50 -23.97
N LEU A 197 3.15 -2.58 -23.49
CA LEU A 197 3.59 -1.41 -22.73
C LEU A 197 4.14 -1.78 -21.35
N ARG A 198 3.54 -2.78 -20.68
CA ARG A 198 4.06 -3.32 -19.42
C ARG A 198 5.44 -3.96 -19.60
N ARG A 199 5.63 -4.71 -20.69
CA ARG A 199 6.92 -5.31 -21.08
C ARG A 199 7.98 -4.24 -21.35
N GLN A 200 7.61 -3.20 -22.11
CA GLN A 200 8.48 -2.05 -22.36
C GLN A 200 8.91 -1.40 -21.04
N SER A 201 7.95 -1.05 -20.18
CA SER A 201 8.21 -0.42 -18.88
C SER A 201 9.15 -1.23 -17.99
N ALA A 202 8.87 -2.53 -17.85
CA ALA A 202 9.69 -3.41 -17.04
C ALA A 202 11.13 -3.49 -17.58
N SER A 203 11.30 -3.64 -18.90
CA SER A 203 12.64 -3.70 -19.52
C SER A 203 13.43 -2.40 -19.33
N GLU A 204 12.81 -1.25 -19.55
CA GLU A 204 13.47 0.05 -19.42
C GLU A 204 13.88 0.32 -17.97
N LEU A 205 12.98 0.11 -17.01
CA LEU A 205 13.26 0.39 -15.60
C LEU A 205 14.25 -0.60 -14.98
N THR A 206 14.20 -1.87 -15.39
CA THR A 206 15.15 -2.89 -14.88
C THR A 206 16.57 -2.66 -15.36
N SER A 207 16.76 -2.03 -16.53
CA SER A 207 18.08 -1.61 -17.02
C SER A 207 18.78 -0.56 -16.15
N MET A 208 18.03 0.12 -15.26
CA MET A 208 18.55 1.15 -14.35
C MET A 208 18.90 0.64 -12.94
N ASP A 209 18.71 -0.66 -12.66
CA ASP A 209 19.05 -1.35 -11.40
C ASP A 209 18.55 -0.66 -10.10
N PHE A 210 17.24 -0.39 -10.03
CA PHE A 210 16.62 0.07 -8.79
C PHE A 210 16.68 -1.02 -7.69
N PRO A 211 16.74 -0.65 -6.40
CA PRO A 211 16.66 -1.59 -5.29
C PRO A 211 15.31 -2.30 -5.13
N GLY A 212 14.26 -1.85 -5.83
CA GLY A 212 12.94 -2.50 -5.85
C GLY A 212 12.03 -1.92 -6.92
N TYR A 213 10.96 -2.65 -7.23
CA TYR A 213 10.06 -2.35 -8.34
C TYR A 213 8.61 -2.42 -7.88
N ALA A 214 7.89 -1.33 -8.07
CA ALA A 214 6.46 -1.26 -7.85
C ALA A 214 5.68 -1.43 -9.16
N ILE A 215 4.43 -1.85 -9.05
CA ILE A 215 3.48 -1.97 -10.15
C ILE A 215 2.37 -0.94 -9.89
N GLY A 216 2.41 0.14 -10.68
CA GLY A 216 1.45 1.23 -10.61
C GLY A 216 0.37 1.14 -11.68
N GLY A 217 -0.61 2.05 -11.60
CA GLY A 217 -1.70 2.14 -12.58
C GLY A 217 -2.67 0.95 -12.52
N LEU A 218 -2.75 0.28 -11.38
CA LEU A 218 -3.69 -0.79 -11.05
C LEU A 218 -4.52 -0.41 -9.81
N SER A 219 -5.63 -1.11 -9.59
CA SER A 219 -6.68 -0.78 -8.62
C SER A 219 -7.25 0.63 -8.80
N VAL A 220 -7.35 1.09 -10.06
CA VAL A 220 -7.83 2.44 -10.44
C VAL A 220 -9.23 2.42 -11.06
N GLY A 221 -9.87 1.24 -11.12
CA GLY A 221 -11.25 1.06 -11.55
C GLY A 221 -11.45 -0.14 -12.49
N GLU A 222 -10.36 -0.82 -12.85
CA GLU A 222 -10.39 -1.99 -13.71
C GLU A 222 -10.98 -3.23 -13.02
N PRO A 223 -11.54 -4.17 -13.80
CA PRO A 223 -11.91 -5.49 -13.30
C PRO A 223 -10.71 -6.26 -12.73
N LYS A 224 -10.94 -7.07 -11.69
CA LYS A 224 -9.86 -7.82 -11.01
C LYS A 224 -9.16 -8.82 -11.91
N ASP A 225 -9.88 -9.48 -12.80
CA ASP A 225 -9.32 -10.38 -13.82
C ASP A 225 -8.31 -9.65 -14.71
N LEU A 226 -8.61 -8.41 -15.11
CA LEU A 226 -7.68 -7.60 -15.89
C LEU A 226 -6.44 -7.20 -15.08
N MET A 227 -6.62 -6.80 -13.82
CA MET A 227 -5.51 -6.55 -12.90
C MET A 227 -4.60 -7.79 -12.77
N TYR A 228 -5.18 -8.98 -12.58
CA TYR A 228 -4.44 -10.23 -12.46
C TYR A 228 -3.70 -10.61 -13.75
N ASN A 229 -4.31 -10.43 -14.92
CA ASN A 229 -3.64 -10.63 -16.21
C ASN A 229 -2.42 -9.73 -16.36
N VAL A 230 -2.53 -8.46 -15.94
CA VAL A 230 -1.39 -7.52 -15.95
C VAL A 230 -0.28 -7.96 -14.99
N LEU A 231 -0.62 -8.47 -13.81
CA LEU A 231 0.39 -9.02 -12.88
C LEU A 231 1.11 -10.23 -13.49
N GLU A 232 0.37 -11.14 -14.12
CA GLU A 232 0.93 -12.35 -14.73
C GLU A 232 1.88 -12.04 -15.89
N CYS A 233 1.65 -10.97 -16.65
CA CYS A 233 2.57 -10.56 -17.71
C CYS A 233 3.75 -9.70 -17.22
N THR A 234 3.57 -8.95 -16.12
CA THR A 234 4.57 -7.98 -15.62
C THR A 234 5.55 -8.62 -14.64
N VAL A 235 5.05 -9.34 -13.64
CA VAL A 235 5.86 -9.83 -12.51
C VAL A 235 7.01 -10.76 -12.94
N PRO A 236 6.85 -11.67 -13.92
CA PRO A 236 7.95 -12.52 -14.38
C PRO A 236 9.12 -11.75 -15.00
N LEU A 237 8.91 -10.50 -15.42
CA LEU A 237 9.93 -9.64 -16.03
C LEU A 237 10.76 -8.89 -14.97
N LEU A 238 10.33 -8.90 -13.71
CA LEU A 238 11.00 -8.19 -12.63
C LEU A 238 12.07 -9.07 -11.95
N PRO A 239 13.24 -8.51 -11.61
CA PRO A 239 14.34 -9.26 -10.99
C PRO A 239 13.89 -10.04 -9.76
N ALA A 240 14.31 -11.31 -9.67
CA ALA A 240 13.88 -12.19 -8.60
C ALA A 240 14.57 -11.87 -7.26
N ASP A 241 15.68 -11.16 -7.27
CA ASP A 241 16.46 -10.72 -6.12
C ASP A 241 16.06 -9.32 -5.62
N LYS A 242 14.96 -8.77 -6.12
CA LYS A 242 14.42 -7.45 -5.73
C LYS A 242 12.96 -7.59 -5.27
N PRO A 243 12.50 -6.75 -4.33
CA PRO A 243 11.12 -6.79 -3.85
C PRO A 243 10.15 -6.21 -4.90
N ARG A 244 8.95 -6.78 -4.93
CA ARG A 244 7.85 -6.39 -5.84
C ARG A 244 6.69 -5.79 -5.06
N TYR A 245 6.33 -4.55 -5.35
CA TYR A 245 5.31 -3.80 -4.61
C TYR A 245 4.06 -3.52 -5.47
N LEU A 246 2.90 -4.07 -5.10
CA LEU A 246 1.63 -3.75 -5.74
C LEU A 246 0.94 -2.59 -5.01
N MET A 247 0.83 -1.45 -5.70
CA MET A 247 0.35 -0.20 -5.11
C MET A 247 -1.17 -0.17 -5.00
N GLY A 248 -1.70 0.27 -3.85
CA GLY A 248 -3.12 0.59 -3.66
C GLY A 248 -4.07 -0.60 -3.46
N VAL A 249 -3.56 -1.84 -3.41
CA VAL A 249 -4.34 -3.07 -3.23
C VAL A 249 -4.37 -3.52 -1.78
N GLY A 250 -5.56 -3.79 -1.23
CA GLY A 250 -5.68 -4.26 0.15
C GLY A 250 -6.97 -4.96 0.53
N SER A 251 -7.76 -5.47 -0.43
CA SER A 251 -8.83 -6.41 -0.09
C SER A 251 -8.22 -7.80 0.19
N PRO A 252 -8.77 -8.58 1.14
CA PRO A 252 -8.17 -9.85 1.56
C PRO A 252 -7.90 -10.83 0.42
N ASP A 253 -8.84 -10.93 -0.53
CA ASP A 253 -8.73 -11.76 -1.73
C ASP A 253 -7.59 -11.30 -2.65
N ALA A 254 -7.47 -10.01 -2.91
CA ALA A 254 -6.43 -9.46 -3.77
C ALA A 254 -5.03 -9.56 -3.15
N LEU A 255 -4.90 -9.52 -1.82
CA LEU A 255 -3.62 -9.79 -1.13
C LEU A 255 -3.16 -11.23 -1.35
N LEU A 256 -4.08 -12.20 -1.26
CA LEU A 256 -3.80 -13.62 -1.53
C LEU A 256 -3.43 -13.83 -3.00
N ASP A 257 -4.26 -13.36 -3.93
CA ASP A 257 -4.04 -13.51 -5.37
C ASP A 257 -2.78 -12.81 -5.87
N GLY A 258 -2.46 -11.64 -5.32
CA GLY A 258 -1.21 -10.94 -5.60
C GLY A 258 0.01 -11.69 -5.06
N SER A 259 -0.08 -12.26 -3.86
CA SER A 259 1.02 -13.03 -3.27
C SER A 259 1.31 -14.29 -4.07
N ILE A 260 0.27 -14.99 -4.55
CA ILE A 260 0.37 -16.13 -5.47
C ILE A 260 1.10 -15.73 -6.75
N ARG A 261 0.84 -14.51 -7.27
CA ARG A 261 1.48 -13.95 -8.46
C ARG A 261 2.86 -13.34 -8.19
N GLY A 262 3.43 -13.55 -7.00
CA GLY A 262 4.81 -13.18 -6.68
C GLY A 262 5.00 -11.73 -6.23
N ILE A 263 3.96 -11.07 -5.73
CA ILE A 263 4.06 -9.76 -5.07
C ILE A 263 4.55 -9.91 -3.62
N ASP A 264 5.45 -9.02 -3.20
CA ASP A 264 6.07 -9.02 -1.87
C ASP A 264 5.48 -7.94 -0.94
N MET A 265 4.94 -6.85 -1.46
CA MET A 265 4.47 -5.70 -0.66
C MET A 265 3.14 -5.16 -1.19
N PHE A 266 2.29 -4.70 -0.28
CA PHE A 266 0.97 -4.13 -0.57
C PHE A 266 0.68 -2.95 0.37
N ASP A 267 -0.16 -2.02 -0.06
CA ASP A 267 -0.72 -0.98 0.79
C ASP A 267 -2.18 -0.70 0.40
N CYS A 268 -3.00 -0.28 1.37
CA CYS A 268 -4.29 0.29 1.04
C CYS A 268 -4.89 1.07 2.20
N VAL A 269 -5.64 2.13 1.88
CA VAL A 269 -6.47 2.84 2.86
C VAL A 269 -7.75 2.08 3.23
N LEU A 270 -8.13 1.04 2.46
CA LEU A 270 -9.36 0.28 2.62
C LEU A 270 -9.66 -0.10 4.09
N PRO A 271 -8.80 -0.81 4.84
CA PRO A 271 -9.11 -1.28 6.19
C PRO A 271 -9.47 -0.14 7.15
N THR A 272 -8.74 0.97 7.10
CA THR A 272 -9.02 2.13 7.97
C THR A 272 -10.23 2.91 7.46
N ARG A 273 -10.43 3.03 6.13
CA ARG A 273 -11.53 3.80 5.55
C ARG A 273 -12.88 3.18 5.87
N ILE A 274 -13.03 1.87 5.68
CA ILE A 274 -14.29 1.16 5.92
C ILE A 274 -14.58 1.03 7.43
N ALA A 275 -13.53 0.94 8.26
CA ALA A 275 -13.66 0.88 9.72
C ALA A 275 -14.38 2.11 10.27
N ARG A 276 -14.03 3.31 9.79
CA ARG A 276 -14.68 4.57 10.18
C ARG A 276 -16.16 4.61 9.83
N ASN A 277 -16.58 3.84 8.83
CA ASN A 277 -17.98 3.72 8.42
C ASN A 277 -18.68 2.51 9.08
N GLY A 278 -18.04 1.84 10.04
CA GLY A 278 -18.60 0.69 10.76
C GLY A 278 -18.62 -0.61 9.96
N THR A 279 -17.75 -0.78 8.96
CA THR A 279 -17.56 -2.05 8.26
C THR A 279 -16.25 -2.70 8.68
N THR A 280 -16.28 -3.97 9.04
CA THR A 280 -15.15 -4.75 9.54
C THR A 280 -14.89 -6.01 8.73
N MET A 281 -13.64 -6.49 8.74
CA MET A 281 -13.18 -7.72 8.08
C MET A 281 -13.03 -8.82 9.12
N THR A 282 -13.74 -9.94 8.98
CA THR A 282 -13.74 -11.05 9.96
C THR A 282 -13.40 -12.38 9.28
N SER A 283 -13.13 -13.42 10.07
CA SER A 283 -12.88 -14.77 9.58
C SER A 283 -14.03 -15.34 8.74
N SER A 284 -15.26 -14.87 8.93
CA SER A 284 -16.47 -15.23 8.17
C SER A 284 -16.92 -14.18 7.16
N GLY A 285 -16.03 -13.27 6.76
CA GLY A 285 -16.34 -12.28 5.74
C GLY A 285 -16.60 -10.87 6.25
N ARG A 286 -17.34 -10.10 5.45
CA ARG A 286 -17.63 -8.70 5.75
C ARG A 286 -18.72 -8.57 6.81
N LEU A 287 -18.45 -7.78 7.85
CA LEU A 287 -19.41 -7.43 8.89
C LEU A 287 -19.72 -5.93 8.87
N VAL A 288 -21.00 -5.55 8.82
CA VAL A 288 -21.44 -4.13 8.94
C VAL A 288 -22.05 -3.92 10.32
N ILE A 289 -21.28 -3.39 11.27
CA ILE A 289 -21.65 -3.35 12.69
C ILE A 289 -22.86 -2.46 12.98
N ARG A 290 -23.18 -1.53 12.07
CA ARG A 290 -24.35 -0.64 12.16
C ARG A 290 -25.68 -1.40 12.08
N ASN A 291 -25.70 -2.61 11.51
CA ASN A 291 -26.93 -3.38 11.27
C ASN A 291 -27.70 -3.66 12.56
N ALA A 292 -29.03 -3.66 12.48
CA ALA A 292 -29.91 -3.79 13.66
C ALA A 292 -29.71 -5.10 14.44
N LYS A 293 -29.39 -6.20 13.74
CA LYS A 293 -29.15 -7.51 14.36
C LYS A 293 -28.05 -7.53 15.41
N TYR A 294 -27.12 -6.57 15.39
CA TYR A 294 -26.03 -6.49 16.36
C TYR A 294 -26.37 -5.64 17.60
N ALA A 295 -27.62 -5.18 17.77
CA ALA A 295 -28.00 -4.33 18.91
C ALA A 295 -27.89 -5.05 20.27
N GLU A 296 -28.15 -6.36 20.29
CA GLU A 296 -28.12 -7.21 21.48
C GLU A 296 -27.10 -8.37 21.33
N ASP A 297 -26.17 -8.22 20.39
CA ASP A 297 -25.12 -9.20 20.16
C ASP A 297 -23.92 -8.90 21.06
N PHE A 298 -23.81 -9.65 22.16
CA PHE A 298 -22.76 -9.46 23.16
C PHE A 298 -21.44 -10.17 22.84
N GLY A 299 -21.33 -10.83 21.68
CA GLY A 299 -20.08 -11.45 21.22
C GLY A 299 -19.08 -10.45 20.62
N PRO A 300 -17.83 -10.86 20.35
CA PRO A 300 -16.81 -10.01 19.73
C PRO A 300 -17.07 -9.81 18.23
N LEU A 301 -16.44 -8.80 17.60
CA LEU A 301 -16.53 -8.59 16.13
C LEU A 301 -16.23 -9.87 15.34
N ASP A 302 -15.20 -10.60 15.77
CA ASP A 302 -14.77 -11.88 15.20
C ASP A 302 -14.31 -12.79 16.35
N PRO A 303 -14.91 -13.98 16.53
CA PRO A 303 -14.52 -14.92 17.56
C PRO A 303 -13.10 -15.51 17.37
N GLU A 304 -12.57 -15.51 16.15
CA GLU A 304 -11.22 -16.03 15.84
C GLU A 304 -10.12 -14.96 15.99
N CYS A 305 -10.49 -13.73 16.34
CA CYS A 305 -9.56 -12.60 16.37
C CYS A 305 -9.09 -12.31 17.80
N SER A 306 -7.77 -12.12 17.94
CA SER A 306 -7.11 -11.91 19.24
C SER A 306 -6.75 -10.44 19.51
N CYS A 307 -7.25 -9.51 18.69
CA CYS A 307 -6.96 -8.07 18.85
C CYS A 307 -7.61 -7.50 20.11
N TYR A 308 -7.13 -6.33 20.54
CA TYR A 308 -7.67 -5.58 21.69
C TYR A 308 -9.20 -5.43 21.61
N THR A 309 -9.72 -5.05 20.44
CA THR A 309 -11.17 -4.88 20.25
C THR A 309 -11.95 -6.16 20.54
N CYS A 310 -11.56 -7.29 19.94
CA CYS A 310 -12.28 -8.56 20.10
C CYS A 310 -12.13 -9.18 21.49
N LYS A 311 -11.04 -8.89 22.22
CA LYS A 311 -10.86 -9.37 23.59
C LYS A 311 -11.68 -8.61 24.62
N ASN A 312 -12.05 -7.36 24.33
CA ASN A 312 -12.54 -6.44 25.36
C ASN A 312 -13.94 -5.88 25.11
N TYR A 313 -14.44 -5.90 23.87
CA TYR A 313 -15.70 -5.22 23.53
C TYR A 313 -16.63 -6.09 22.70
N SER A 314 -17.93 -5.96 22.97
CA SER A 314 -18.98 -6.63 22.23
C SER A 314 -19.40 -5.88 20.97
N ARG A 315 -20.01 -6.60 20.02
CA ARG A 315 -20.67 -6.02 18.85
C ARG A 315 -21.74 -5.00 19.24
N ALA A 316 -22.55 -5.28 20.26
CA ALA A 316 -23.56 -4.36 20.78
C ALA A 316 -22.98 -3.02 21.21
N TYR A 317 -21.89 -3.04 21.99
CA TYR A 317 -21.22 -1.83 22.45
C TYR A 317 -20.59 -1.06 21.29
N ILE A 318 -19.85 -1.75 20.40
CA ILE A 318 -19.21 -1.11 19.23
C ILE A 318 -20.28 -0.50 18.31
N ARG A 319 -21.39 -1.20 18.09
CA ARG A 319 -22.52 -0.68 17.32
C ARG A 319 -23.08 0.59 17.94
N HIS A 320 -23.28 0.60 19.25
CA HIS A 320 -23.75 1.78 19.98
C HIS A 320 -22.82 2.97 19.74
N LEU A 321 -21.50 2.80 19.95
CA LEU A 321 -20.52 3.87 19.73
C LEU A 321 -20.52 4.38 18.29
N ILE A 322 -20.54 3.48 17.29
CA ILE A 322 -20.58 3.87 15.87
C ILE A 322 -21.89 4.61 15.52
N LYS A 323 -23.01 4.28 16.19
CA LYS A 323 -24.29 4.98 15.98
C LYS A 323 -24.36 6.32 16.72
N ALA A 324 -23.63 6.45 17.81
CA ALA A 324 -23.51 7.68 18.59
C ALA A 324 -22.43 8.63 18.05
N ASP A 325 -21.81 8.31 16.92
CA ASP A 325 -20.69 9.05 16.32
C ASP A 325 -19.50 9.24 17.27
N GLU A 326 -19.31 8.30 18.18
CA GLU A 326 -18.20 8.30 19.15
C GLU A 326 -16.89 7.87 18.48
N SER A 327 -15.87 8.72 18.57
CA SER A 327 -14.55 8.49 17.97
C SER A 327 -13.89 7.19 18.46
N PHE A 328 -14.23 6.76 19.67
CA PHE A 328 -13.73 5.50 20.23
C PHE A 328 -14.24 4.28 19.46
N GLY A 329 -15.50 4.30 18.99
CA GLY A 329 -16.05 3.21 18.17
C GLY A 329 -15.29 3.06 16.86
N ILE A 330 -14.92 4.18 16.23
CA ILE A 330 -14.10 4.22 15.01
C ILE A 330 -12.69 3.65 15.26
N ARG A 331 -12.09 3.96 16.41
CA ARG A 331 -10.78 3.44 16.79
C ARG A 331 -10.82 1.93 16.97
N LEU A 332 -11.85 1.40 17.64
CA LEU A 332 -12.03 -0.04 17.86
C LEU A 332 -12.16 -0.82 16.54
N THR A 333 -12.95 -0.33 15.59
CA THR A 333 -13.08 -0.98 14.27
C THR A 333 -11.79 -0.87 13.45
N THR A 334 -11.01 0.21 13.62
CA THR A 334 -9.73 0.40 12.92
C THR A 334 -8.65 -0.54 13.44
N ILE A 335 -8.52 -0.67 14.77
CA ILE A 335 -7.63 -1.66 15.42
C ILE A 335 -7.92 -3.05 14.86
N HIS A 336 -9.21 -3.43 14.81
CA HIS A 336 -9.62 -4.75 14.36
C HIS A 336 -9.26 -4.99 12.88
N ASN A 337 -9.59 -4.07 11.97
CA ASN A 337 -9.31 -4.27 10.54
C ASN A 337 -7.81 -4.30 10.21
N LEU A 338 -7.01 -3.45 10.86
CA LEU A 338 -5.56 -3.48 10.68
C LEU A 338 -4.96 -4.78 11.20
N HIS A 339 -5.36 -5.21 12.40
CA HIS A 339 -4.92 -6.49 12.95
C HIS A 339 -5.30 -7.65 12.03
N PHE A 340 -6.52 -7.65 11.47
CA PHE A 340 -6.98 -8.69 10.55
C PHE A 340 -6.06 -8.83 9.32
N LEU A 341 -5.74 -7.73 8.63
CA LEU A 341 -4.87 -7.80 7.44
C LEU A 341 -3.42 -8.14 7.78
N LEU A 342 -2.89 -7.62 8.90
CA LEU A 342 -1.54 -7.98 9.35
C LEU A 342 -1.46 -9.48 9.69
N GLN A 343 -2.49 -10.03 10.34
CA GLN A 343 -2.58 -11.45 10.63
C GLN A 343 -2.77 -12.30 9.37
N LEU A 344 -3.56 -11.83 8.40
CA LEU A 344 -3.69 -12.49 7.10
C LEU A 344 -2.33 -12.64 6.43
N MET A 345 -1.52 -11.58 6.39
CA MET A 345 -0.17 -11.64 5.79
C MET A 345 0.78 -12.55 6.57
N ARG A 346 0.66 -12.65 7.90
CA ARG A 346 1.39 -13.68 8.68
C ARG A 346 1.00 -15.09 8.25
N ASN A 347 -0.30 -15.34 8.08
CA ASN A 347 -0.80 -16.64 7.67
C ASN A 347 -0.38 -16.98 6.23
N VAL A 348 -0.34 -16.00 5.32
CA VAL A 348 0.21 -16.14 3.97
C VAL A 348 1.69 -16.56 4.03
N ARG A 349 2.53 -15.86 4.80
CA ARG A 349 3.95 -16.22 4.98
C ARG A 349 4.11 -17.64 5.53
N LYS A 350 3.31 -18.02 6.53
CA LYS A 350 3.29 -19.38 7.06
C LYS A 350 2.91 -20.41 6.00
N ALA A 351 1.87 -20.15 5.21
CA ALA A 351 1.43 -21.07 4.16
C ALA A 351 2.47 -21.23 3.03
N ILE A 352 3.20 -20.16 2.68
CA ILE A 352 4.34 -20.22 1.75
C ILE A 352 5.47 -21.08 2.34
N LEU A 353 5.82 -20.84 3.61
CA LEU A 353 6.83 -21.63 4.33
C LEU A 353 6.48 -23.13 4.37
N GLU A 354 5.19 -23.47 4.40
CA GLU A 354 4.68 -24.83 4.46
C GLU A 354 4.29 -25.41 3.08
N ASP A 355 4.57 -24.71 1.96
CA ASP A 355 4.22 -25.12 0.58
C ASP A 355 2.72 -25.40 0.35
N ARG A 356 1.83 -24.69 1.05
CA ARG A 356 0.37 -24.91 1.03
C ARG A 356 -0.46 -23.64 0.82
N LEU A 357 0.10 -22.66 0.10
CA LEU A 357 -0.57 -21.37 -0.09
C LEU A 357 -1.88 -21.49 -0.88
N LEU A 358 -1.96 -22.36 -1.88
CA LEU A 358 -3.20 -22.53 -2.65
C LEU A 358 -4.28 -23.17 -1.77
N ASP A 359 -3.92 -24.16 -0.95
CA ASP A 359 -4.85 -24.81 -0.01
C ASP A 359 -5.36 -23.80 1.03
N PHE A 360 -4.47 -22.95 1.55
CA PHE A 360 -4.85 -21.87 2.46
C PHE A 360 -5.79 -20.87 1.79
N ARG A 361 -5.50 -20.47 0.54
CA ARG A 361 -6.34 -19.56 -0.23
C ARG A 361 -7.73 -20.16 -0.46
N ASP A 362 -7.83 -21.43 -0.85
CA ASP A 362 -9.11 -22.09 -1.10
C ASP A 362 -9.94 -22.23 0.19
N ALA A 363 -9.31 -22.62 1.29
CA ALA A 363 -9.98 -22.67 2.60
C ALA A 363 -10.47 -21.29 3.05
N PHE A 364 -9.63 -20.25 2.89
CA PHE A 364 -10.00 -18.88 3.20
C PHE A 364 -11.16 -18.41 2.32
N PHE A 365 -11.11 -18.66 1.00
CA PHE A 365 -12.14 -18.23 0.06
C PHE A 365 -13.49 -18.91 0.35
N ALA A 366 -13.47 -20.20 0.71
CA ALA A 366 -14.68 -20.91 1.13
C ALA A 366 -15.26 -20.32 2.41
N GLN A 367 -14.44 -20.13 3.46
CA GLN A 367 -14.89 -19.61 4.75
C GLN A 367 -15.38 -18.15 4.66
N TYR A 368 -14.73 -17.33 3.84
CA TYR A 368 -15.03 -15.91 3.66
C TYR A 368 -16.19 -15.67 2.66
N GLY A 369 -16.65 -16.72 1.96
CA GLY A 369 -17.71 -16.63 0.95
C GLY A 369 -17.28 -15.93 -0.36
N LEU A 370 -15.99 -16.03 -0.73
CA LEU A 370 -15.44 -15.35 -1.90
C LEU A 370 -15.66 -16.09 -3.22
N PHE A 371 -15.86 -17.41 -3.20
CA PHE A 371 -16.17 -18.17 -4.42
C PHE A 371 -17.51 -17.76 -5.06
N GLU A 372 -18.48 -17.35 -4.24
CA GLU A 372 -19.82 -16.97 -4.68
C GLU A 372 -19.97 -15.45 -4.86
N ASN A 373 -18.97 -14.67 -4.45
CA ASN A 373 -19.03 -13.21 -4.43
C ASN A 373 -18.08 -12.58 -5.45
N THR A 374 -18.60 -12.38 -6.66
CA THR A 374 -17.86 -11.75 -7.77
C THR A 374 -17.52 -10.28 -7.54
N LYS A 375 -18.14 -9.62 -6.54
CA LYS A 375 -17.81 -8.23 -6.17
C LYS A 375 -16.60 -8.14 -5.22
N GLY A 376 -16.15 -9.27 -4.65
CA GLY A 376 -15.15 -9.29 -3.59
C GLY A 376 -15.64 -8.65 -2.29
N PHE A 377 -14.73 -8.13 -1.47
CA PHE A 377 -15.05 -7.48 -0.18
C PHE A 377 -15.92 -6.22 -0.29
#